data_AF-B4FG65-F1
#
_entry.id   AF-B4FG65-F1
#
_cell.length_a   1.000
_cell.length_b   1.000
_cell.length_c   1.000
_cell.angle_alpha   90.00
_cell.angle_beta   90.00
_cell.angle_gamma   90.00
#
_symmetry.space_group_name_H-M   'P 1'
#
loop_
_entity.id
_entity.type
_entity.pdbx_description
1 polymer ?
#
loop_
_entity_poly.entity_id
_entity_poly.type
_entity_poly.pdbx_seq_one_letter_code
_entity_poly.pdbx_strand_id
1 'polypeptide(L)'
;MIALSKIALVSAVALLGLGWAYQATRPPPPAILGAPGGPPISSPRIRLKDGRHLAYREEGVRRENARFRIVFIHGFSSTKESGFPVSQELVEQLGIYMLFFDRAGYGDSDANPKRCLKSDATDVEELADALQLGDRFYVVGCSVGGYPAWSCLKYIPNRLAGVALAAPAVNYWWPLPANVSRAAYGRLHARDRRTFWIAHHAPALLHAWLAQKWFRVSPIVRAERDAFTAKDWEILTALWRKQRESGQVDPAKATQQGTYESLCRDATILFGTWEFDPTEIENPFPDGEGGVSIWQGRQDKIVQVEIQRYVAQKLPWVRYHEHPEAGHALPDMDGIGDEIIRELLLGESELHQEPRAQDA
;
A
#
# COMPACT_ATOMS: atom_id res chain seq x y z
N MET A 1 17.19 -58.92 6.83
CA MET A 1 16.33 -58.01 7.63
C MET A 1 17.07 -56.82 8.24
N ILE A 2 18.30 -56.94 8.75
CA ILE A 2 18.96 -55.85 9.52
C ILE A 2 19.26 -54.58 8.69
N ALA A 3 19.67 -54.70 7.42
CA ALA A 3 20.02 -53.54 6.57
C ALA A 3 18.82 -52.63 6.22
N LEU A 4 17.64 -53.22 6.00
CA LEU A 4 16.39 -52.48 5.77
C LEU A 4 16.01 -51.60 6.97
N SER A 5 16.29 -52.05 8.20
CA SER A 5 15.95 -51.28 9.42
C SER A 5 16.78 -50.00 9.59
N LYS A 6 18.08 -50.03 9.21
CA LYS A 6 18.96 -48.85 9.32
C LYS A 6 18.60 -47.79 8.28
N ILE A 7 18.31 -48.21 7.04
CA ILE A 7 17.82 -47.30 6.00
C ILE A 7 16.49 -46.69 6.42
N ALA A 8 15.54 -47.51 6.91
CA ALA A 8 14.26 -47.02 7.40
C ALA A 8 14.40 -46.00 8.54
N LEU A 9 15.32 -46.23 9.50
CA LEU A 9 15.57 -45.30 10.60
C LEU A 9 16.18 -43.98 10.12
N VAL A 10 17.20 -44.02 9.25
CA VAL A 10 17.81 -42.81 8.68
C VAL A 10 16.79 -42.02 7.85
N SER A 11 15.99 -42.71 7.03
CA SER A 11 14.90 -42.10 6.27
C SER A 11 13.82 -41.49 7.20
N ALA A 12 13.46 -42.16 8.29
CA ALA A 12 12.50 -41.62 9.26
C ALA A 12 13.02 -40.37 9.97
N VAL A 13 14.30 -40.36 10.40
CA VAL A 13 14.92 -39.18 11.02
C VAL A 13 15.04 -38.03 10.02
N ALA A 14 15.39 -38.32 8.76
CA ALA A 14 15.43 -37.30 7.71
C ALA A 14 14.03 -36.73 7.41
N LEU A 15 12.99 -37.57 7.33
CA LEU A 15 11.61 -37.14 7.14
C LEU A 15 11.08 -36.34 8.34
N LEU A 16 11.43 -36.72 9.57
CA LEU A 16 11.10 -35.95 10.77
C LEU A 16 11.83 -34.60 10.78
N GLY A 17 13.11 -34.57 10.42
CA GLY A 17 13.88 -33.34 10.28
C GLY A 17 13.30 -32.41 9.21
N LEU A 18 12.92 -32.95 8.06
CA LEU A 18 12.22 -32.22 6.98
C LEU A 18 10.84 -31.73 7.44
N GLY A 19 10.10 -32.55 8.19
CA GLY A 19 8.80 -32.18 8.76
C GLY A 19 8.90 -31.06 9.78
N TRP A 20 9.92 -31.08 10.64
CA TRP A 20 10.20 -30.02 11.61
C TRP A 20 10.67 -28.74 10.94
N ALA A 21 11.56 -28.85 9.94
CA ALA A 21 11.98 -27.71 9.12
C ALA A 21 10.78 -27.09 8.39
N TYR A 22 9.90 -27.91 7.81
CA TYR A 22 8.68 -27.46 7.13
C TYR A 22 7.67 -26.81 8.10
N GLN A 23 7.49 -27.36 9.29
CA GLN A 23 6.66 -26.74 10.34
C GLN A 23 7.25 -25.38 10.76
N ALA A 24 8.57 -25.29 10.90
CA ALA A 24 9.26 -24.05 11.27
C ALA A 24 9.20 -22.96 10.17
N THR A 25 8.94 -23.33 8.91
CA THR A 25 8.73 -22.33 7.84
C THR A 25 7.28 -21.86 7.75
N ARG A 26 6.31 -22.58 8.34
CA ARG A 26 4.91 -22.16 8.31
C ARG A 26 4.70 -20.91 9.16
N PRO A 27 3.93 -19.94 8.67
CA PRO A 27 3.54 -18.79 9.47
C PRO A 27 2.65 -19.24 10.64
N PRO A 28 2.73 -18.55 11.80
CA PRO A 28 1.79 -18.77 12.88
C PRO A 28 0.36 -18.41 12.43
N PRO A 29 -0.69 -19.00 13.04
CA PRO A 29 -2.05 -18.53 12.82
C PRO A 29 -2.17 -17.04 13.23
N PRO A 30 -3.03 -16.27 12.56
CA PRO A 30 -3.20 -14.86 12.91
C PRO A 30 -3.74 -14.71 14.33
N ALA A 31 -3.30 -13.67 15.03
CA ALA A 31 -3.90 -13.31 16.30
C ALA A 31 -5.34 -12.82 16.05
N ILE A 32 -6.30 -13.42 16.76
CA ILE A 32 -7.71 -13.08 16.59
C ILE A 32 -8.01 -11.81 17.41
N LEU A 33 -8.40 -10.75 16.72
CA LEU A 33 -8.76 -9.47 17.34
C LEU A 33 -9.95 -9.66 18.31
N GLY A 34 -9.84 -9.11 19.52
CA GLY A 34 -10.88 -9.16 20.55
C GLY A 34 -11.09 -10.53 21.20
N ALA A 35 -10.38 -11.58 20.79
CA ALA A 35 -10.40 -12.87 21.49
C ALA A 35 -9.67 -12.77 22.86
N PRO A 36 -9.97 -13.66 23.83
CA PRO A 36 -9.20 -13.72 25.08
C PRO A 36 -7.69 -13.87 24.81
N GLY A 37 -6.90 -12.89 25.25
CA GLY A 37 -5.45 -12.85 25.01
C GLY A 37 -5.03 -12.37 23.61
N GLY A 38 -5.97 -12.05 22.73
CA GLY A 38 -5.71 -11.40 21.44
C GLY A 38 -5.61 -9.87 21.56
N PRO A 39 -5.17 -9.19 20.49
CA PRO A 39 -5.12 -7.73 20.48
C PRO A 39 -6.52 -7.12 20.69
N PRO A 40 -6.64 -6.04 21.48
CA PRO A 40 -7.92 -5.37 21.68
C PRO A 40 -8.35 -4.65 20.40
N ILE A 41 -9.66 -4.52 20.20
CA ILE A 41 -10.24 -3.68 19.15
C ILE A 41 -10.47 -2.30 19.75
N SER A 42 -9.85 -1.26 19.19
CA SER A 42 -9.93 0.11 19.73
C SER A 42 -10.58 1.12 18.79
N SER A 43 -11.02 0.70 17.61
CA SER A 43 -11.55 1.58 16.56
C SER A 43 -12.94 1.14 16.09
N PRO A 44 -13.77 2.08 15.58
CA PRO A 44 -15.01 1.73 14.92
C PRO A 44 -14.74 0.87 13.69
N ARG A 45 -15.66 -0.06 13.40
CA ARG A 45 -15.54 -1.01 12.28
C ARG A 45 -16.88 -1.20 11.59
N ILE A 46 -16.84 -1.40 10.28
CA ILE A 46 -17.99 -1.90 9.51
C ILE A 46 -17.86 -3.41 9.31
N ARG A 47 -18.98 -4.09 9.10
CA ARG A 47 -19.01 -5.52 8.78
C ARG A 47 -19.25 -5.70 7.27
N LEU A 48 -18.34 -6.42 6.62
CA LEU A 48 -18.43 -6.78 5.21
C LEU A 48 -19.40 -7.94 4.98
N LYS A 49 -19.80 -8.16 3.72
CA LYS A 49 -20.69 -9.24 3.28
C LYS A 49 -20.15 -10.64 3.63
N ASP A 50 -18.83 -10.82 3.63
CA ASP A 50 -18.18 -12.08 4.00
C ASP A 50 -18.07 -12.29 5.52
N GLY A 51 -18.51 -11.31 6.32
CA GLY A 51 -18.53 -11.35 7.77
C GLY A 51 -17.30 -10.78 8.47
N ARG A 52 -16.22 -10.46 7.73
CA ARG A 52 -15.05 -9.74 8.28
C ARG A 52 -15.43 -8.31 8.66
N HIS A 53 -14.60 -7.70 9.50
CA HIS A 53 -14.70 -6.29 9.86
C HIS A 53 -13.54 -5.49 9.29
N LEU A 54 -13.84 -4.28 8.80
CA LEU A 54 -12.83 -3.27 8.49
C LEU A 54 -12.92 -2.11 9.47
N ALA A 55 -11.80 -1.83 10.12
CA ALA A 55 -11.64 -0.67 10.99
C ALA A 55 -11.32 0.58 10.19
N TYR A 56 -11.91 1.70 10.59
CA TYR A 56 -11.76 2.97 9.89
C TYR A 56 -11.61 4.14 10.86
N ARG A 57 -11.19 5.28 10.31
CA ARG A 57 -11.01 6.57 10.97
C ARG A 57 -11.48 7.65 10.00
N GLU A 58 -12.29 8.55 10.50
CA GLU A 58 -12.87 9.66 9.74
C GLU A 58 -12.17 10.96 10.14
N GLU A 59 -11.90 11.82 9.18
CA GLU A 59 -11.25 13.13 9.38
C GLU A 59 -11.77 14.16 8.36
N GLY A 60 -11.54 15.44 8.61
CA GLY A 60 -12.01 16.54 7.77
C GLY A 60 -13.45 16.96 8.06
N VAL A 61 -14.14 17.48 7.03
CA VAL A 61 -15.51 17.97 7.16
C VAL A 61 -16.47 16.79 7.39
N ARG A 62 -17.51 17.02 8.21
CA ARG A 62 -18.56 16.02 8.48
C ARG A 62 -19.17 15.47 7.18
N ARG A 63 -19.36 14.15 7.12
CA ARG A 63 -19.78 13.41 5.92
C ARG A 63 -21.06 13.96 5.27
N GLU A 64 -22.03 14.39 6.08
CA GLU A 64 -23.30 14.97 5.64
C GLU A 64 -23.16 16.34 4.96
N ASN A 65 -22.09 17.07 5.26
CA ASN A 65 -21.79 18.39 4.71
C ASN A 65 -20.69 18.35 3.65
N ALA A 66 -20.08 17.19 3.43
CA ALA A 66 -18.94 17.04 2.56
C ALA A 66 -19.32 17.15 1.08
N ARG A 67 -18.56 17.95 0.34
CA ARG A 67 -18.61 18.05 -1.12
C ARG A 67 -17.85 16.89 -1.76
N PHE A 68 -16.67 16.56 -1.23
CA PHE A 68 -15.81 15.49 -1.72
C PHE A 68 -15.58 14.44 -0.64
N ARG A 69 -15.52 13.17 -1.05
CA ARG A 69 -15.31 12.03 -0.15
C ARG A 69 -14.16 11.20 -0.69
N ILE A 70 -13.10 11.06 0.11
CA ILE A 70 -11.85 10.44 -0.30
C ILE A 70 -11.56 9.24 0.60
N VAL A 71 -11.30 8.09 -0.01
CA VAL A 71 -10.80 6.89 0.68
C VAL A 71 -9.29 6.80 0.50
N PHE A 72 -8.56 6.82 1.61
CA PHE A 72 -7.10 6.72 1.63
C PHE A 72 -6.66 5.28 1.91
N ILE A 73 -5.82 4.76 1.02
CA ILE A 73 -5.23 3.43 1.11
C ILE A 73 -3.78 3.56 1.58
N HIS A 74 -3.55 3.16 2.83
CA HIS A 74 -2.24 3.28 3.46
C HIS A 74 -1.17 2.38 2.83
N GLY A 75 0.09 2.79 2.99
CA GLY A 75 1.26 2.07 2.51
C GLY A 75 1.67 0.86 3.36
N PHE A 76 2.87 0.37 3.08
CA PHE A 76 3.47 -0.78 3.76
C PHE A 76 3.70 -0.50 5.25
N SER A 77 3.39 -1.46 6.12
CA SER A 77 3.61 -1.35 7.57
C SER A 77 2.95 -0.11 8.22
N SER A 78 1.92 0.44 7.58
CA SER A 78 1.14 1.59 8.05
C SER A 78 -0.28 1.14 8.46
N THR A 79 -1.06 2.07 8.98
CA THR A 79 -2.45 1.88 9.43
C THR A 79 -3.26 3.14 9.10
N LYS A 80 -4.57 3.11 9.35
CA LYS A 80 -5.44 4.30 9.22
C LYS A 80 -5.02 5.50 10.07
N GLU A 81 -4.16 5.30 11.07
CA GLU A 81 -3.66 6.37 11.94
C GLU A 81 -2.56 7.23 11.28
N SER A 82 -1.98 6.78 10.15
CA SER A 82 -0.89 7.51 9.49
C SER A 82 -1.33 8.79 8.77
N GLY A 83 -2.62 8.93 8.46
CA GLY A 83 -3.17 10.12 7.78
C GLY A 83 -2.63 10.31 6.36
N PHE A 84 -2.89 11.49 5.80
CA PHE A 84 -2.29 11.98 4.55
C PHE A 84 -1.97 13.47 4.73
N PRO A 85 -0.82 13.97 4.24
CA PRO A 85 -0.33 15.33 4.51
C PRO A 85 -1.05 16.40 3.69
N VAL A 86 -2.36 16.54 3.88
CA VAL A 86 -3.17 17.64 3.33
C VAL A 86 -3.46 18.68 4.41
N SER A 87 -3.41 19.96 4.06
CA SER A 87 -3.66 21.07 4.97
C SER A 87 -5.12 21.11 5.42
N GLN A 88 -5.33 21.55 6.66
CA GLN A 88 -6.69 21.73 7.19
C GLN A 88 -7.43 22.82 6.42
N GLU A 89 -6.71 23.86 5.99
CA GLU A 89 -7.20 24.95 5.17
C GLU A 89 -7.81 24.45 3.86
N LEU A 90 -7.10 23.59 3.13
CA LEU A 90 -7.61 23.02 1.87
C LEU A 90 -8.82 22.09 2.13
N VAL A 91 -8.75 21.29 3.19
CA VAL A 91 -9.84 20.38 3.61
C VAL A 91 -11.12 21.15 3.89
N GLU A 92 -11.04 22.26 4.61
CA GLU A 92 -12.19 23.13 4.91
C GLU A 92 -12.67 23.88 3.67
N GLN A 93 -11.76 24.47 2.90
CA GLN A 93 -12.08 25.23 1.68
C GLN A 93 -12.85 24.38 0.66
N LEU A 94 -12.44 23.13 0.45
CA LEU A 94 -13.06 22.25 -0.55
C LEU A 94 -14.19 21.39 0.02
N GLY A 95 -14.38 21.36 1.35
CA GLY A 95 -15.40 20.53 1.99
C GLY A 95 -15.08 19.04 1.89
N ILE A 96 -13.85 18.65 2.25
CA ILE A 96 -13.34 17.29 2.07
C ILE A 96 -13.64 16.44 3.30
N TYR A 97 -14.30 15.30 3.09
CA TYR A 97 -14.37 14.20 4.04
C TYR A 97 -13.31 13.15 3.69
N MET A 98 -12.48 12.80 4.67
CA MET A 98 -11.38 11.87 4.53
C MET A 98 -11.66 10.61 5.32
N LEU A 99 -11.59 9.47 4.64
CA LEU A 99 -11.76 8.15 5.22
C LEU A 99 -10.46 7.36 5.12
N PHE A 100 -9.91 7.01 6.26
CA PHE A 100 -8.77 6.11 6.39
C PHE A 100 -9.27 4.77 6.92
N PHE A 101 -8.70 3.66 6.45
CA PHE A 101 -9.08 2.34 6.93
C PHE A 101 -7.86 1.43 7.07
N ASP A 102 -7.94 0.46 7.97
CA ASP A 102 -6.94 -0.59 8.07
C ASP A 102 -7.27 -1.65 6.99
N ARG A 103 -6.35 -1.93 6.06
CA ARG A 103 -6.54 -3.02 5.09
C ARG A 103 -6.63 -4.38 5.80
N ALA A 104 -7.23 -5.37 5.16
CA ALA A 104 -7.35 -6.72 5.73
C ALA A 104 -5.99 -7.25 6.26
N GLY A 105 -5.96 -7.60 7.56
CA GLY A 105 -4.76 -8.09 8.26
C GLY A 105 -3.91 -7.00 8.93
N TYR A 106 -4.25 -5.73 8.74
CA TYR A 106 -3.64 -4.59 9.43
C TYR A 106 -4.53 -4.10 10.56
N GLY A 107 -3.91 -3.54 11.61
CA GLY A 107 -4.59 -2.85 12.69
C GLY A 107 -5.80 -3.63 13.22
N ASP A 108 -6.94 -2.95 13.29
CA ASP A 108 -8.17 -3.49 13.88
C ASP A 108 -9.12 -4.14 12.85
N SER A 109 -8.67 -4.30 11.60
CA SER A 109 -9.40 -5.00 10.54
C SER A 109 -9.11 -6.49 10.55
N ASP A 110 -10.13 -7.33 10.39
CA ASP A 110 -9.95 -8.78 10.36
C ASP A 110 -9.05 -9.19 9.17
N ALA A 111 -8.17 -10.17 9.39
CA ALA A 111 -7.39 -10.78 8.31
C ALA A 111 -8.31 -11.43 7.25
N ASN A 112 -7.86 -11.41 5.99
CA ASN A 112 -8.50 -12.15 4.90
C ASN A 112 -7.54 -13.23 4.38
N PRO A 113 -7.69 -14.51 4.78
CA PRO A 113 -6.82 -15.57 4.29
C PRO A 113 -6.85 -15.77 2.77
N LYS A 114 -7.94 -15.34 2.12
CA LYS A 114 -8.16 -15.37 0.65
C LYS A 114 -7.87 -14.03 -0.02
N ARG A 115 -7.19 -13.10 0.66
CA ARG A 115 -6.90 -11.76 0.14
C ARG A 115 -6.22 -11.82 -1.22
N CYS A 116 -6.74 -11.05 -2.16
CA CYS A 116 -6.25 -10.91 -3.53
C CYS A 116 -6.52 -9.48 -4.04
N LEU A 117 -6.09 -9.18 -5.27
CA LEU A 117 -6.32 -7.87 -5.91
C LEU A 117 -7.81 -7.50 -5.89
N LYS A 118 -8.67 -8.42 -6.35
CA LYS A 118 -10.12 -8.19 -6.38
C LYS A 118 -10.71 -7.94 -4.99
N SER A 119 -10.31 -8.71 -3.98
CA SER A 119 -10.87 -8.53 -2.63
C SER A 119 -10.48 -7.18 -2.03
N ASP A 120 -9.26 -6.70 -2.30
CA ASP A 120 -8.82 -5.40 -1.81
C ASP A 120 -9.63 -4.25 -2.43
N ALA A 121 -10.06 -4.38 -3.70
CA ALA A 121 -10.96 -3.42 -4.34
C ALA A 121 -12.40 -3.50 -3.78
N THR A 122 -12.94 -4.70 -3.61
CA THR A 122 -14.30 -4.87 -3.06
C THR A 122 -14.37 -4.47 -1.59
N ASP A 123 -13.30 -4.63 -0.82
CA ASP A 123 -13.21 -4.11 0.56
C ASP A 123 -13.38 -2.59 0.59
N VAL A 124 -12.78 -1.86 -0.37
CA VAL A 124 -12.94 -0.40 -0.53
C VAL A 124 -14.38 -0.04 -0.93
N GLU A 125 -14.96 -0.77 -1.89
CA GLU A 125 -16.35 -0.57 -2.32
C GLU A 125 -17.35 -0.76 -1.17
N GLU A 126 -17.25 -1.88 -0.46
CA GLU A 126 -18.16 -2.21 0.64
C GLU A 126 -17.99 -1.27 1.83
N LEU A 127 -16.76 -0.80 2.10
CA LEU A 127 -16.49 0.23 3.08
C LEU A 127 -17.20 1.55 2.70
N ALA A 128 -17.10 1.96 1.44
CA ALA A 128 -17.75 3.16 0.94
C ALA A 128 -19.28 3.06 0.99
N ASP A 129 -19.85 1.89 0.67
CA ASP A 129 -21.28 1.62 0.76
C ASP A 129 -21.79 1.65 2.20
N ALA A 130 -21.09 0.95 3.10
CA ALA A 130 -21.46 0.87 4.51
C ALA A 130 -21.46 2.24 5.20
N LEU A 131 -20.56 3.13 4.78
CA LEU A 131 -20.47 4.51 5.28
C LEU A 131 -21.23 5.51 4.41
N GLN A 132 -21.95 5.05 3.38
CA GLN A 132 -22.80 5.86 2.50
C GLN A 132 -22.03 7.04 1.87
N LEU A 133 -20.90 6.75 1.24
CA LEU A 133 -20.09 7.78 0.56
C LEU A 133 -20.70 8.27 -0.77
N GLY A 134 -21.87 7.73 -1.15
CA GLY A 134 -22.55 8.02 -2.41
C GLY A 134 -22.16 7.07 -3.54
N ASP A 135 -22.69 7.36 -4.73
CA ASP A 135 -22.52 6.48 -5.90
C ASP A 135 -21.06 6.43 -6.37
N ARG A 136 -20.33 7.54 -6.28
CA ARG A 136 -18.92 7.65 -6.64
C ARG A 136 -18.13 8.38 -5.55
N PHE A 137 -16.88 7.96 -5.34
CA PHE A 137 -15.95 8.55 -4.37
C PHE A 137 -14.52 8.57 -4.94
N TYR A 138 -13.64 9.34 -4.32
CA TYR A 138 -12.24 9.46 -4.73
C TYR A 138 -11.37 8.46 -3.96
N VAL A 139 -10.28 8.00 -4.58
CA VAL A 139 -9.31 7.11 -3.95
C VAL A 139 -7.92 7.72 -4.00
N VAL A 140 -7.19 7.65 -2.89
CA VAL A 140 -5.76 7.97 -2.84
C VAL A 140 -4.99 6.74 -2.38
N GLY A 141 -4.10 6.24 -3.23
CA GLY A 141 -3.24 5.10 -2.92
C GLY A 141 -1.79 5.52 -2.73
N CYS A 142 -1.22 5.31 -1.54
CA CYS A 142 0.15 5.70 -1.23
C CYS A 142 1.08 4.49 -1.16
N SER A 143 2.22 4.51 -1.86
CA SER A 143 3.19 3.40 -1.83
C SER A 143 2.52 2.07 -2.15
N VAL A 144 2.57 1.07 -1.26
CA VAL A 144 1.85 -0.20 -1.42
C VAL A 144 0.33 -0.02 -1.58
N GLY A 145 -0.26 1.05 -1.06
CA GLY A 145 -1.65 1.44 -1.30
C GLY A 145 -1.97 1.75 -2.76
N GLY A 146 -0.95 1.88 -3.63
CA GLY A 146 -1.12 1.99 -5.07
C GLY A 146 -1.67 0.72 -5.73
N TYR A 147 -1.34 -0.49 -5.25
CA TYR A 147 -1.85 -1.70 -5.92
C TYR A 147 -3.35 -1.96 -5.65
N PRO A 148 -3.91 -1.71 -4.44
CA PRO A 148 -5.34 -1.75 -4.25
C PRO A 148 -6.05 -0.65 -5.05
N ALA A 149 -5.44 0.53 -5.22
CA ALA A 149 -5.99 1.58 -6.08
C ALA A 149 -6.03 1.16 -7.56
N TRP A 150 -5.00 0.49 -8.08
CA TRP A 150 -5.06 -0.19 -9.39
C TRP A 150 -6.15 -1.25 -9.46
N SER A 151 -6.35 -1.99 -8.37
CA SER A 151 -7.43 -2.97 -8.28
C SER A 151 -8.80 -2.28 -8.31
N CYS A 152 -8.94 -1.11 -7.69
CA CYS A 152 -10.17 -0.32 -7.75
C CYS A 152 -10.49 0.10 -9.19
N LEU A 153 -9.48 0.61 -9.91
CA LEU A 153 -9.59 0.97 -11.32
C LEU A 153 -10.05 -0.22 -12.18
N LYS A 154 -9.60 -1.44 -11.85
CA LYS A 154 -9.97 -2.65 -12.57
C LYS A 154 -11.38 -3.16 -12.24
N TYR A 155 -11.73 -3.26 -10.96
CA TYR A 155 -12.89 -4.02 -10.51
C TYR A 155 -14.11 -3.18 -10.16
N ILE A 156 -13.92 -1.92 -9.79
CA ILE A 156 -15.01 -1.02 -9.40
C ILE A 156 -14.92 0.36 -10.10
N PRO A 157 -14.56 0.46 -11.39
CA PRO A 157 -14.37 1.76 -12.06
C PRO A 157 -15.62 2.65 -12.00
N ASN A 158 -16.81 2.05 -12.01
CA ASN A 158 -18.10 2.74 -11.90
C ASN A 158 -18.33 3.43 -10.54
N ARG A 159 -17.54 3.10 -9.51
CA ARG A 159 -17.61 3.68 -8.16
C ARG A 159 -16.58 4.79 -7.93
N LEU A 160 -15.70 5.04 -8.90
CA LEU A 160 -14.64 6.01 -8.75
C LEU A 160 -15.08 7.36 -9.34
N ALA A 161 -14.75 8.44 -8.63
CA ALA A 161 -14.82 9.83 -9.13
C ALA A 161 -13.44 10.35 -9.58
N GLY A 162 -12.38 9.71 -9.10
CA GLY A 162 -10.99 10.02 -9.45
C GLY A 162 -10.04 9.20 -8.59
N VAL A 163 -8.81 9.02 -9.06
CA VAL A 163 -7.77 8.28 -8.34
C VAL A 163 -6.44 9.04 -8.36
N ALA A 164 -5.83 9.24 -7.20
CA ALA A 164 -4.45 9.69 -7.10
C ALA A 164 -3.56 8.57 -6.55
N LEU A 165 -2.48 8.30 -7.26
CA LEU A 165 -1.47 7.31 -6.90
C LEU A 165 -0.20 8.05 -6.50
N ALA A 166 0.13 8.04 -5.21
CA ALA A 166 1.26 8.80 -4.66
C ALA A 166 2.43 7.88 -4.29
N ALA A 167 3.55 8.04 -5.00
CA ALA A 167 4.70 7.13 -5.02
C ALA A 167 4.28 5.64 -5.10
N PRO A 168 3.35 5.25 -5.98
CA PRO A 168 2.70 3.95 -5.97
C PRO A 168 3.66 2.80 -6.26
N ALA A 169 3.60 1.75 -5.44
CA ALA A 169 4.40 0.55 -5.63
C ALA A 169 4.10 -0.13 -6.97
N VAL A 170 5.14 -0.74 -7.54
CA VAL A 170 5.09 -1.43 -8.84
C VAL A 170 5.41 -2.91 -8.69
N ASN A 171 4.95 -3.72 -9.63
CA ASN A 171 5.36 -5.10 -9.77
C ASN A 171 6.40 -5.22 -10.89
N TYR A 172 7.62 -5.64 -10.56
CA TYR A 172 8.71 -5.81 -11.52
C TYR A 172 8.49 -6.97 -12.51
N TRP A 173 7.46 -7.80 -12.29
CA TRP A 173 7.04 -8.92 -13.13
C TRP A 173 5.72 -8.67 -13.87
N TRP A 174 5.22 -7.43 -13.90
CA TRP A 174 4.23 -7.05 -14.93
C TRP A 174 4.78 -7.33 -16.34
N PRO A 175 3.92 -7.45 -17.38
CA PRO A 175 4.33 -7.71 -18.76
C PRO A 175 5.04 -6.48 -19.38
N LEU A 176 6.25 -6.22 -18.90
CA LEU A 176 7.07 -5.06 -19.23
C LEU A 176 8.13 -5.44 -20.28
N PRO A 177 8.58 -4.49 -21.12
CA PRO A 177 9.78 -4.65 -21.91
C PRO A 177 10.97 -5.02 -21.02
N ALA A 178 11.77 -6.00 -21.44
CA ALA A 178 12.85 -6.54 -20.62
C ALA A 178 13.91 -5.49 -20.20
N ASN A 179 14.09 -4.43 -20.99
CA ASN A 179 14.96 -3.31 -20.64
C ASN A 179 14.38 -2.45 -19.50
N VAL A 180 13.06 -2.23 -19.48
CA VAL A 180 12.37 -1.46 -18.43
C VAL A 180 12.43 -2.23 -17.11
N SER A 181 12.01 -3.50 -17.11
CA SER A 181 12.02 -4.32 -15.89
C SER A 181 13.42 -4.51 -15.34
N ARG A 182 14.43 -4.76 -16.20
CA ARG A 182 15.83 -4.90 -15.78
C ARG A 182 16.40 -3.60 -15.20
N ALA A 183 16.11 -2.45 -15.82
CA ALA A 183 16.59 -1.16 -15.34
C ALA A 183 15.97 -0.80 -13.97
N ALA A 184 14.65 -0.97 -13.82
CA ALA A 184 13.96 -0.72 -12.56
C ALA A 184 14.42 -1.68 -11.46
N TYR A 185 14.37 -2.99 -11.73
CA TYR A 185 14.71 -4.01 -10.74
C TYR A 185 16.20 -3.99 -10.38
N GLY A 186 17.09 -3.71 -11.33
CA GLY A 186 18.53 -3.66 -11.11
C GLY A 186 19.00 -2.52 -10.20
N ARG A 187 18.23 -1.42 -10.13
CA ARG A 187 18.54 -0.26 -9.27
C ARG A 187 18.16 -0.45 -7.81
N LEU A 188 17.27 -1.39 -7.49
CA LEU A 188 16.91 -1.70 -6.12
C LEU A 188 18.13 -2.14 -5.30
N HIS A 189 18.10 -1.91 -3.99
CA HIS A 189 19.10 -2.45 -3.09
C HIS A 189 19.16 -3.98 -3.23
N ALA A 190 20.35 -4.59 -3.17
CA ALA A 190 20.53 -6.03 -3.40
C ALA A 190 19.67 -6.91 -2.46
N ARG A 191 19.46 -6.43 -1.23
CA ARG A 191 18.60 -7.07 -0.22
C ARG A 191 17.09 -6.96 -0.54
N ASP A 192 16.67 -5.86 -1.16
CA ASP A 192 15.29 -5.69 -1.64
C ASP A 192 15.04 -6.62 -2.82
N ARG A 193 15.94 -6.65 -3.81
CA ARG A 193 15.87 -7.62 -4.92
C ARG A 193 15.71 -9.04 -4.41
N ARG A 194 16.54 -9.48 -3.47
CA ARG A 194 16.41 -10.84 -2.91
C ARG A 194 15.05 -11.07 -2.25
N THR A 195 14.56 -10.11 -1.48
CA THR A 195 13.29 -10.23 -0.76
C THR A 195 12.11 -10.27 -1.73
N PHE A 196 12.09 -9.41 -2.75
CA PHE A 196 11.03 -9.36 -3.75
C PHE A 196 11.08 -10.58 -4.67
N TRP A 197 12.28 -11.07 -5.00
CA TRP A 197 12.45 -12.34 -5.72
C TRP A 197 11.82 -13.51 -4.95
N ILE A 198 12.03 -13.59 -3.63
CA ILE A 198 11.40 -14.60 -2.79
C ILE A 198 9.88 -14.41 -2.77
N ALA A 199 9.39 -13.17 -2.64
CA ALA A 199 7.96 -12.88 -2.64
C ALA A 199 7.28 -13.34 -3.95
N HIS A 200 7.93 -13.17 -5.09
CA HIS A 200 7.40 -13.57 -6.40
C HIS A 200 7.54 -15.08 -6.66
N HIS A 201 8.75 -15.64 -6.54
CA HIS A 201 9.04 -17.02 -6.96
C HIS A 201 8.83 -18.08 -5.87
N ALA A 202 8.86 -17.69 -4.59
CA ALA A 202 8.75 -18.60 -3.47
C ALA A 202 7.94 -17.98 -2.30
N PRO A 203 6.71 -17.49 -2.53
CA PRO A 203 5.93 -16.78 -1.51
C PRO A 203 5.71 -17.60 -0.23
N ALA A 204 5.63 -18.92 -0.32
CA ALA A 204 5.52 -19.83 0.82
C ALA A 204 6.71 -19.75 1.79
N LEU A 205 7.88 -19.27 1.34
CA LEU A 205 9.08 -19.11 2.16
C LEU A 205 9.27 -17.66 2.66
N LEU A 206 8.41 -16.72 2.25
CA LEU A 206 8.62 -15.30 2.55
C LEU A 206 8.59 -15.02 4.05
N HIS A 207 7.66 -15.62 4.79
CA HIS A 207 7.60 -15.47 6.25
C HIS A 207 8.89 -15.96 6.91
N ALA A 208 9.36 -17.17 6.57
CA ALA A 208 10.60 -17.73 7.08
C ALA A 208 11.81 -16.85 6.74
N TRP A 209 11.85 -16.29 5.52
CA TRP A 209 12.88 -15.35 5.07
C TRP A 209 12.91 -14.06 5.90
N LEU A 210 11.75 -13.51 6.26
CA LEU A 210 11.66 -12.31 7.09
C LEU A 210 11.92 -12.59 8.58
N ALA A 211 11.57 -13.79 9.07
CA ALA A 211 11.72 -14.17 10.47
C ALA A 211 13.15 -14.62 10.85
N GLN A 212 13.93 -15.14 9.90
CA GLN A 212 15.29 -15.62 10.17
C GLN A 212 16.24 -14.48 10.57
N LYS A 213 17.32 -14.84 11.29
CA LYS A 213 18.32 -13.91 11.85
C LYS A 213 19.72 -14.04 11.24
N TRP A 214 19.93 -14.98 10.33
CA TRP A 214 21.23 -15.28 9.72
C TRP A 214 21.63 -14.29 8.62
N PHE A 215 20.66 -13.73 7.92
CA PHE A 215 20.87 -12.79 6.83
C PHE A 215 20.12 -11.48 7.08
N ARG A 216 20.77 -10.36 6.76
CA ARG A 216 20.09 -9.06 6.68
C ARG A 216 19.08 -9.08 5.53
N VAL A 217 17.83 -8.82 5.86
CA VAL A 217 16.73 -8.72 4.88
C VAL A 217 16.64 -7.31 4.29
N SER A 218 15.58 -7.07 3.51
CA SER A 218 15.24 -5.78 2.89
C SER A 218 15.36 -4.59 3.87
N PRO A 219 16.13 -3.53 3.53
CA PRO A 219 16.12 -2.28 4.30
C PRO A 219 14.75 -1.60 4.29
N ILE A 220 13.94 -1.75 3.24
CA ILE A 220 12.55 -1.25 3.21
C ILE A 220 11.73 -1.91 4.32
N VAL A 221 11.76 -3.25 4.38
CA VAL A 221 11.01 -4.03 5.40
C VAL A 221 11.47 -3.70 6.83
N ARG A 222 12.75 -3.34 7.00
CA ARG A 222 13.33 -3.01 8.30
C ARG A 222 13.37 -1.50 8.60
N ALA A 223 12.79 -0.67 7.73
CA ALA A 223 12.85 0.79 7.83
C ALA A 223 14.27 1.35 8.07
N GLU A 224 15.27 0.77 7.38
CA GLU A 224 16.67 1.18 7.50
C GLU A 224 17.00 2.37 6.58
N ARG A 225 17.94 3.22 7.01
CA ARG A 225 18.45 4.40 6.27
C ARG A 225 18.76 4.13 4.80
N ASP A 226 19.32 2.95 4.52
CA ASP A 226 19.76 2.52 3.18
C ASP A 226 18.64 2.51 2.14
N ALA A 227 17.38 2.35 2.56
CA ALA A 227 16.22 2.35 1.67
C ALA A 227 15.85 3.73 1.13
N PHE A 228 16.32 4.81 1.77
CA PHE A 228 15.81 6.16 1.55
C PHE A 228 16.87 7.11 0.99
N THR A 229 16.44 8.21 0.37
CA THR A 229 17.31 9.36 0.06
C THR A 229 17.64 10.14 1.34
N ALA A 230 18.58 11.10 1.29
CA ALA A 230 18.82 11.97 2.46
C ALA A 230 17.61 12.79 2.85
N LYS A 231 16.95 13.39 1.86
CA LYS A 231 15.73 14.17 2.06
C LYS A 231 14.59 13.31 2.63
N ASP A 232 14.32 12.14 2.05
CA ASP A 232 13.28 11.24 2.57
C ASP A 232 13.55 10.84 4.02
N TRP A 233 14.81 10.54 4.35
CA TRP A 233 15.15 10.12 5.70
C TRP A 233 14.94 11.23 6.72
N GLU A 234 15.29 12.47 6.37
CA GLU A 234 15.02 13.63 7.22
C GLU A 234 13.52 13.81 7.45
N ILE A 235 12.71 13.77 6.39
CA ILE A 235 11.24 13.89 6.46
C ILE A 235 10.66 12.77 7.34
N LEU A 236 10.98 11.51 7.03
CA LEU A 236 10.42 10.35 7.73
C LEU A 236 10.83 10.29 9.19
N THR A 237 12.09 10.63 9.52
CA THR A 237 12.53 10.64 10.92
C THR A 237 11.88 11.77 11.73
N ALA A 238 11.64 12.94 11.11
CA ALA A 238 10.87 14.00 11.73
C ALA A 238 9.41 13.59 11.98
N LEU A 239 8.77 12.91 11.01
CA LEU A 239 7.41 12.39 11.15
C LEU A 239 7.30 11.32 12.25
N TRP A 240 8.19 10.32 12.25
CA TRP A 240 8.19 9.28 13.28
C TRP A 240 8.45 9.84 14.68
N ARG A 241 9.30 10.86 14.79
CA ARG A 241 9.52 11.57 16.05
C ARG A 241 8.22 12.24 16.52
N LYS A 242 7.53 12.99 15.65
CA LYS A 242 6.24 13.65 15.96
C LYS A 242 5.17 12.63 16.36
N GLN A 243 5.07 11.51 15.65
CA GLN A 243 4.14 10.40 15.95
C GLN A 243 4.42 9.76 17.31
N ARG A 244 5.70 9.55 17.63
CA ARG A 244 6.11 9.02 18.94
C ARG A 244 5.82 9.99 20.07
N GLU A 245 6.03 11.28 19.85
CA GLU A 245 5.76 12.35 20.82
C GLU A 245 4.26 12.53 21.06
N SER A 246 3.42 12.42 20.02
CA SER A 246 1.96 12.53 20.17
C SER A 246 1.32 11.30 20.81
N GLY A 247 1.98 10.14 20.71
CA GLY A 247 1.46 8.85 21.19
C GLY A 247 0.25 8.33 20.40
N GLN A 248 -0.11 9.00 19.29
CA GLN A 248 -1.29 8.65 18.48
C GLN A 248 -1.06 7.41 17.60
N VAL A 249 0.20 7.12 17.25
CA VAL A 249 0.54 6.02 16.35
C VAL A 249 1.36 4.98 17.11
N ASP A 250 0.82 3.76 17.21
CA ASP A 250 1.57 2.59 17.67
C ASP A 250 2.12 1.81 16.46
N PRO A 251 3.45 1.79 16.23
CA PRO A 251 4.04 1.03 15.14
C PRO A 251 3.75 -0.48 15.20
N ALA A 252 3.51 -1.03 16.39
CA ALA A 252 3.19 -2.45 16.55
C ALA A 252 1.81 -2.80 15.97
N LYS A 253 0.89 -1.82 15.90
CA LYS A 253 -0.50 -2.01 15.44
C LYS A 253 -0.59 -2.51 14.00
N ALA A 254 0.33 -2.10 13.13
CA ALA A 254 0.39 -2.59 11.74
C ALA A 254 0.61 -4.10 11.63
N THR A 255 1.27 -4.71 12.63
CA THR A 255 1.64 -6.13 12.61
C THR A 255 1.08 -6.91 13.81
N GLN A 256 0.10 -6.36 14.53
CA GLN A 256 -0.44 -6.96 15.76
C GLN A 256 -1.11 -8.33 15.53
N GLN A 257 -1.59 -8.59 14.31
CA GLN A 257 -2.13 -9.89 13.90
C GLN A 257 -1.06 -10.87 13.39
N GLY A 258 0.20 -10.44 13.32
CA GLY A 258 1.32 -11.17 12.76
C GLY A 258 1.83 -10.56 11.45
N THR A 259 3.14 -10.68 11.22
CA THR A 259 3.79 -10.19 9.99
C THR A 259 3.36 -10.93 8.73
N TYR A 260 2.83 -12.16 8.88
CA TYR A 260 2.36 -12.94 7.74
C TYR A 260 1.12 -12.33 7.09
N GLU A 261 0.10 -11.97 7.89
CA GLU A 261 -1.16 -11.42 7.36
C GLU A 261 -1.07 -9.94 6.95
N SER A 262 -0.06 -9.22 7.45
CA SER A 262 0.21 -7.84 7.07
C SER A 262 1.29 -7.76 5.99
N LEU A 263 2.57 -7.78 6.39
CA LEU A 263 3.70 -7.47 5.52
C LEU A 263 3.95 -8.53 4.44
N CYS A 264 3.93 -9.82 4.81
CA CYS A 264 4.12 -10.90 3.81
C CYS A 264 2.97 -10.93 2.82
N ARG A 265 1.73 -10.78 3.30
CA ARG A 265 0.54 -10.78 2.45
C ARG A 265 0.59 -9.68 1.40
N ASP A 266 0.93 -8.45 1.81
CA ASP A 266 1.12 -7.33 0.89
C ASP A 266 2.19 -7.64 -0.17
N ALA A 267 3.36 -8.11 0.25
CA ALA A 267 4.45 -8.41 -0.68
C ALA A 267 4.10 -9.56 -1.65
N THR A 268 3.42 -10.60 -1.16
CA THR A 268 2.97 -11.73 -1.99
C THR A 268 1.92 -11.32 -3.03
N ILE A 269 1.00 -10.41 -2.69
CA ILE A 269 0.00 -9.91 -3.64
C ILE A 269 0.66 -8.93 -4.62
N LEU A 270 1.39 -7.94 -4.12
CA LEU A 270 2.05 -6.92 -4.94
C LEU A 270 2.99 -7.54 -5.97
N PHE A 271 3.89 -8.42 -5.55
CA PHE A 271 4.87 -9.07 -6.42
C PHE A 271 4.37 -10.40 -6.99
N GLY A 272 3.13 -10.80 -6.73
CA GLY A 272 2.53 -12.01 -7.30
C GLY A 272 2.24 -11.87 -8.79
N THR A 273 1.67 -12.92 -9.38
CA THR A 273 1.12 -12.84 -10.74
C THR A 273 -0.25 -12.16 -10.69
N TRP A 274 -0.37 -11.00 -11.32
CA TRP A 274 -1.64 -10.29 -11.42
C TRP A 274 -2.50 -10.89 -12.52
N GLU A 275 -3.82 -10.91 -12.32
CA GLU A 275 -4.79 -11.40 -13.31
C GLU A 275 -5.12 -10.36 -14.40
N PHE A 276 -4.57 -9.15 -14.28
CA PHE A 276 -4.65 -8.08 -15.27
C PHE A 276 -3.31 -7.33 -15.36
N ASP A 277 -3.05 -6.72 -16.51
CA ASP A 277 -1.98 -5.75 -16.69
C ASP A 277 -2.53 -4.34 -16.43
N PRO A 278 -1.96 -3.56 -15.48
CA PRO A 278 -2.31 -2.16 -15.32
C PRO A 278 -2.21 -1.36 -16.62
N THR A 279 -1.27 -1.68 -17.51
CA THR A 279 -1.08 -0.96 -18.78
C THR A 279 -2.13 -1.27 -19.85
N GLU A 280 -3.06 -2.18 -19.57
CA GLU A 280 -4.19 -2.53 -20.43
C GLU A 280 -5.55 -2.13 -19.83
N ILE A 281 -5.57 -1.42 -18.71
CA ILE A 281 -6.82 -0.89 -18.16
C ILE A 281 -7.36 0.20 -19.10
N GLU A 282 -8.66 0.13 -19.41
CA GLU A 282 -9.35 1.16 -20.18
C GLU A 282 -9.56 2.42 -19.33
N ASN A 283 -9.58 3.60 -19.96
CA ASN A 283 -9.84 4.85 -19.25
C ASN A 283 -11.22 4.79 -18.55
N PRO A 284 -11.30 4.85 -17.22
CA PRO A 284 -12.57 4.82 -16.50
C PRO A 284 -13.35 6.14 -16.60
N PHE A 285 -12.73 7.21 -17.10
CA PHE A 285 -13.31 8.57 -17.23
C PHE A 285 -13.22 9.06 -18.69
N PRO A 286 -13.91 8.41 -19.66
CA PRO A 286 -13.82 8.79 -21.07
C PRO A 286 -14.40 10.18 -21.37
N ASP A 287 -15.34 10.66 -20.53
CA ASP A 287 -16.00 11.96 -20.70
C ASP A 287 -15.30 13.08 -19.90
N GLY A 288 -14.17 12.77 -19.24
CA GLY A 288 -13.39 13.74 -18.46
C GLY A 288 -14.04 14.15 -17.14
N GLU A 289 -15.01 13.38 -16.64
CA GLU A 289 -15.72 13.65 -15.38
C GLU A 289 -14.87 13.34 -14.13
N GLY A 290 -13.74 12.68 -14.32
CA GLY A 290 -12.76 12.33 -13.31
C GLY A 290 -11.36 12.24 -13.91
N GLY A 291 -10.40 11.81 -13.11
CA GLY A 291 -9.02 11.65 -13.58
C GLY A 291 -8.24 10.64 -12.76
N VAL A 292 -7.19 10.11 -13.38
CA VAL A 292 -6.17 9.30 -12.70
C VAL A 292 -4.85 10.00 -12.78
N SER A 293 -4.19 10.17 -11.63
CA SER A 293 -2.88 10.80 -11.54
C SER A 293 -1.87 9.87 -10.86
N ILE A 294 -0.61 9.92 -11.31
CA ILE A 294 0.53 9.24 -10.70
C ILE A 294 1.55 10.30 -10.34
N TRP A 295 1.90 10.38 -9.06
CA TRP A 295 2.87 11.31 -8.51
C TRP A 295 4.09 10.56 -8.05
N GLN A 296 5.25 10.83 -8.65
CA GLN A 296 6.46 10.04 -8.44
C GLN A 296 7.68 10.93 -8.19
N GLY A 297 8.45 10.60 -7.16
CA GLY A 297 9.75 11.22 -6.95
C GLY A 297 10.80 10.62 -7.87
N ARG A 298 11.52 11.45 -8.64
CA ARG A 298 12.61 11.00 -9.53
C ARG A 298 13.73 10.30 -8.76
N GLN A 299 13.99 10.71 -7.51
CA GLN A 299 15.05 10.18 -6.66
C GLN A 299 14.59 9.00 -5.80
N ASP A 300 13.37 8.50 -6.01
CA ASP A 300 12.81 7.42 -5.20
C ASP A 300 13.68 6.15 -5.31
N LYS A 301 14.13 5.68 -4.14
CA LYS A 301 14.98 4.49 -4.00
C LYS A 301 14.19 3.21 -3.75
N ILE A 302 12.92 3.33 -3.38
CA ILE A 302 12.00 2.24 -3.08
C ILE A 302 11.25 1.85 -4.35
N VAL A 303 10.66 2.82 -5.04
CA VAL A 303 9.92 2.63 -6.29
C VAL A 303 10.65 3.38 -7.40
N GLN A 304 11.29 2.62 -8.28
CA GLN A 304 12.07 3.18 -9.39
C GLN A 304 11.13 3.72 -10.49
N VAL A 305 11.40 4.94 -10.98
CA VAL A 305 10.52 5.67 -11.91
C VAL A 305 10.33 5.01 -13.26
N GLU A 306 11.21 4.09 -13.67
CA GLU A 306 11.20 3.51 -15.01
C GLU A 306 9.88 2.80 -15.34
N ILE A 307 9.30 2.08 -14.38
CA ILE A 307 8.04 1.39 -14.61
C ILE A 307 6.89 2.41 -14.69
N GLN A 308 6.87 3.43 -13.83
CA GLN A 308 5.80 4.44 -13.88
C GLN A 308 5.84 5.28 -15.16
N ARG A 309 7.04 5.63 -15.64
CA ARG A 309 7.20 6.26 -16.97
C ARG A 309 6.66 5.37 -18.08
N TYR A 310 6.89 4.05 -18.01
CA TYR A 310 6.36 3.11 -19.00
C TYR A 310 4.83 3.00 -18.92
N VAL A 311 4.28 2.91 -17.71
CA VAL A 311 2.83 2.90 -17.47
C VAL A 311 2.17 4.16 -18.04
N ALA A 312 2.71 5.34 -17.75
CA ALA A 312 2.22 6.62 -18.26
C ALA A 312 2.31 6.72 -19.79
N GLN A 313 3.34 6.16 -20.42
CA GLN A 313 3.45 6.08 -21.88
C GLN A 313 2.37 5.17 -22.50
N LYS A 314 1.98 4.11 -21.80
CA LYS A 314 0.95 3.16 -22.27
C LYS A 314 -0.47 3.64 -22.00
N LEU A 315 -0.67 4.40 -20.92
CA LEU A 315 -1.95 4.92 -20.49
C LEU A 315 -1.97 6.45 -20.63
N PRO A 316 -2.20 6.99 -21.84
CA PRO A 316 -2.16 8.45 -22.07
C PRO A 316 -3.25 9.23 -21.32
N TRP A 317 -4.25 8.52 -20.77
CA TRP A 317 -5.30 9.09 -19.92
C TRP A 317 -4.88 9.24 -18.45
N VAL A 318 -3.71 8.72 -18.06
CA VAL A 318 -3.12 8.93 -16.74
C VAL A 318 -2.23 10.18 -16.76
N ARG A 319 -2.50 11.12 -15.85
CA ARG A 319 -1.65 12.30 -15.63
C ARG A 319 -0.42 11.90 -14.81
N TYR A 320 0.77 12.03 -15.39
CA TYR A 320 2.01 11.63 -14.72
C TYR A 320 2.81 12.84 -14.29
N HIS A 321 2.98 12.97 -12.97
CA HIS A 321 3.76 14.02 -12.32
C HIS A 321 5.03 13.44 -11.75
N GLU A 322 6.17 13.94 -12.22
CA GLU A 322 7.48 13.51 -11.74
C GLU A 322 8.22 14.67 -11.09
N HIS A 323 8.36 14.62 -9.76
CA HIS A 323 9.09 15.65 -9.04
C HIS A 323 10.60 15.39 -9.13
N PRO A 324 11.41 16.35 -9.65
CA PRO A 324 12.81 16.12 -10.00
C PRO A 324 13.73 15.80 -8.81
N GLU A 325 13.39 16.32 -7.63
CA GLU A 325 14.20 16.20 -6.41
C GLU A 325 13.58 15.31 -5.32
N ALA A 326 12.35 14.83 -5.51
CA ALA A 326 11.68 14.07 -4.46
C ALA A 326 12.10 12.61 -4.50
N GLY A 327 12.13 11.98 -3.33
CA GLY A 327 12.24 10.53 -3.20
C GLY A 327 10.89 9.88 -2.93
N HIS A 328 10.87 8.83 -2.10
CA HIS A 328 9.65 8.09 -1.79
C HIS A 328 8.69 8.87 -0.88
N ALA A 329 9.22 9.77 -0.05
CA ALA A 329 8.43 10.61 0.86
C ALA A 329 7.86 11.86 0.15
N LEU A 330 7.68 11.80 -1.17
CA LEU A 330 7.12 12.88 -1.99
C LEU A 330 5.84 13.49 -1.39
N PRO A 331 4.84 12.72 -0.93
CA PRO A 331 3.59 13.31 -0.44
C PRO A 331 3.81 14.21 0.78
N ASP A 332 4.81 13.89 1.60
CA ASP A 332 5.15 14.60 2.83
C ASP A 332 6.07 15.81 2.61
N MET A 333 6.43 16.12 1.36
CA MET A 333 7.08 17.38 1.03
C MET A 333 6.07 18.54 1.13
N ASP A 334 6.58 19.71 1.51
CA ASP A 334 5.76 20.91 1.70
C ASP A 334 4.90 21.22 0.47
N GLY A 335 3.60 21.42 0.69
CA GLY A 335 2.61 21.70 -0.36
C GLY A 335 2.22 20.53 -1.29
N ILE A 336 3.05 19.49 -1.42
CA ILE A 336 2.81 18.43 -2.42
C ILE A 336 1.53 17.62 -2.12
N GLY A 337 1.24 17.34 -0.85
CA GLY A 337 -0.01 16.68 -0.48
C GLY A 337 -1.24 17.50 -0.90
N ASP A 338 -1.19 18.82 -0.78
CA ASP A 338 -2.25 19.73 -1.23
C ASP A 338 -2.38 19.75 -2.75
N GLU A 339 -1.26 19.78 -3.48
CA GLU A 339 -1.25 19.69 -4.96
C GLU A 339 -1.93 18.40 -5.46
N ILE A 340 -1.57 17.26 -4.86
CA ILE A 340 -2.16 15.96 -5.17
C ILE A 340 -3.68 15.99 -5.00
N ILE A 341 -4.15 16.50 -3.85
CA ILE A 341 -5.59 16.54 -3.53
C ILE A 341 -6.31 17.56 -4.41
N ARG A 342 -5.72 18.73 -4.65
CA ARG A 342 -6.32 19.77 -5.50
C ARG A 342 -6.51 19.27 -6.92
N GLU A 343 -5.51 18.63 -7.53
CA GLU A 343 -5.66 18.05 -8.87
C GLU A 343 -6.70 16.94 -8.89
N LEU A 344 -6.69 16.05 -7.89
CA LEU A 344 -7.63 14.93 -7.81
C LEU A 344 -9.08 15.42 -7.83
N LEU A 345 -9.37 16.51 -7.11
CA LEU A 345 -10.74 17.00 -6.91
C LEU A 345 -11.17 18.04 -7.94
N LEU A 346 -10.26 18.85 -8.46
CA LEU A 346 -10.57 20.01 -9.32
C LEU A 346 -10.04 19.88 -10.76
N GLY A 347 -9.14 18.92 -11.02
CA GLY A 347 -8.46 18.78 -12.30
C GLY A 347 -7.27 19.74 -12.52
N GLU A 348 -6.60 19.64 -13.67
CA GLU A 348 -5.41 20.45 -14.00
C GLU A 348 -5.68 21.94 -14.16
N SER A 349 -6.88 22.33 -14.63
CA SER A 349 -7.20 23.73 -14.98
C SER A 349 -7.12 24.71 -13.81
N GLU A 350 -7.06 24.21 -12.58
CA GLU A 350 -7.01 25.01 -11.35
C GLU A 350 -5.63 25.00 -10.65
N LEU A 351 -4.69 24.14 -11.04
CA LEU A 351 -3.33 24.13 -10.43
C LEU A 351 -2.55 25.43 -10.70
N HIS A 352 -2.89 26.14 -11.77
CA HIS A 352 -2.24 27.40 -12.16
C HIS A 352 -3.00 28.67 -11.72
N GLN A 353 -4.07 28.54 -10.94
CA GLN A 353 -4.81 29.67 -10.37
C GLN A 353 -4.48 29.91 -8.89
N GLU A 354 -3.20 29.92 -8.53
CA GLU A 354 -2.78 30.71 -7.37
C GLU A 354 -2.18 32.02 -7.88
N PRO A 355 -2.67 33.19 -7.43
CA PRO A 355 -1.96 34.43 -7.69
C PRO A 355 -0.59 34.30 -7.02
N ARG A 356 0.46 34.24 -7.84
CA ARG A 356 1.82 34.50 -7.33
C ARG A 356 1.72 35.80 -6.54
N ALA A 357 2.11 35.75 -5.27
CA ALA A 357 2.40 36.95 -4.51
C ALA A 357 3.49 37.73 -5.26
N GLN A 358 3.06 38.59 -6.16
CA GLN A 358 3.85 39.61 -6.82
C GLN A 358 3.10 40.92 -6.58
N ASP A 359 3.85 41.86 -6.04
CA ASP A 359 3.57 43.27 -5.87
C ASP A 359 2.89 43.68 -4.55
N ALA A 360 3.69 43.65 -3.48
CA ALA A 360 3.67 44.67 -2.43
C ALA A 360 5.09 45.16 -2.15
#